data_AF-D2YDI0-F1
#
_entry.id   AF-D2YDI0-F1
#
_cell.length_a   1.000
_cell.length_b   1.000
_cell.length_c   1.000
_cell.angle_alpha   90.00
_cell.angle_beta   90.00
_cell.angle_gamma   90.00
#
_symmetry.space_group_name_H-M   'P 1'
#
loop_
_entity.id
_entity.type
_entity.pdbx_description
1 polymer ?
#
loop_
_entity_poly.entity_id
_entity_poly.type
_entity_poly.pdbx_seq_one_letter_code
_entity_poly.pdbx_strand_id
1 'polypeptide(L)'
;MSKCSLCSCEAELELSHILPKFLFRYQKKSSPTGNIRSVVNPNRIVQDGEKVQFLCGECEDLFSRWETSFANNIFYPYEKGEKSEFSYDSDLSKFLASLSFRCLKLSYVENRLGYIENSLISYVPKALNNLSRYLLGEIPHPNEQRQHMILLDTAHSSSGYIDGIKESEFNLYTTRAIEYDVVASDIVIFVYIKFLKFLVLCPVYTKTQKGWRSSRINHQSAVLKPCSIELNDYVLHRMFDGARRMVASRTDISDKQQSIIKSNLAKQQPENLVSSPIGRAILSSKL
;
A
#
# COMPACT_ATOMS: atom_id res chain seq x y z
N MET A 1 7.08 -20.35 -22.93
CA MET A 1 5.76 -19.92 -22.42
C MET A 1 5.65 -20.38 -20.98
N SER A 2 5.01 -19.58 -20.12
CA SER A 2 4.81 -19.89 -18.69
C SER A 2 3.33 -19.71 -18.35
N LYS A 3 2.88 -20.28 -17.23
CA LYS A 3 1.49 -20.11 -16.78
C LYS A 3 1.27 -18.73 -16.16
N CYS A 4 0.28 -18.01 -16.65
CA CYS A 4 -0.17 -16.75 -16.07
C CYS A 4 -0.60 -16.97 -14.61
N SER A 5 -0.13 -16.12 -13.71
CA SER A 5 -0.43 -16.27 -12.28
C SER A 5 -1.91 -16.10 -11.95
N LEU A 6 -2.66 -15.35 -12.77
CA LEU A 6 -4.11 -15.10 -12.59
C LEU A 6 -4.97 -16.17 -13.28
N CYS A 7 -4.96 -16.21 -14.62
CA CYS A 7 -5.84 -17.09 -15.41
C CYS A 7 -5.31 -18.52 -15.61
N SER A 8 -4.06 -18.80 -15.24
CA SER A 8 -3.40 -20.10 -15.42
C SER A 8 -3.21 -20.57 -16.87
N CYS A 9 -3.60 -19.77 -17.86
CA CYS A 9 -3.32 -20.03 -19.28
C CYS A 9 -1.81 -19.95 -19.56
N GLU A 10 -1.33 -20.75 -20.51
CA GLU A 10 0.04 -20.65 -21.01
C GLU A 10 0.16 -19.46 -21.97
N ALA A 11 1.06 -18.54 -21.65
CA ALA A 11 1.28 -17.33 -22.44
C ALA A 11 2.74 -16.85 -22.31
N GLU A 12 3.09 -15.83 -23.09
CA GLU A 12 4.21 -14.97 -22.73
C GLU A 12 3.77 -14.08 -21.56
N LEU A 13 4.57 -14.07 -20.50
CA LEU A 13 4.29 -13.24 -19.34
C LEU A 13 4.90 -11.86 -19.55
N GLU A 14 4.24 -10.85 -19.01
CA GLU A 14 4.76 -9.50 -18.94
C GLU A 14 5.47 -9.24 -17.61
N LEU A 15 6.33 -8.22 -17.63
CA LEU A 15 7.02 -7.74 -16.43
C LEU A 15 6.07 -6.87 -15.60
N SER A 16 5.21 -7.55 -14.85
CA SER A 16 4.17 -7.00 -14.00
C SER A 16 4.75 -6.25 -12.79
N HIS A 17 4.21 -5.06 -12.52
CA HIS A 17 4.42 -4.38 -11.24
C HIS A 17 3.57 -5.02 -10.13
N ILE A 18 4.13 -5.28 -8.95
CA ILE A 18 3.34 -5.76 -7.80
C ILE A 18 2.43 -4.66 -7.24
N LEU A 19 2.99 -3.46 -7.05
CA LEU A 19 2.24 -2.24 -6.80
C LEU A 19 2.32 -1.31 -8.02
N PRO A 20 1.23 -0.67 -8.44
CA PRO A 20 1.15 0.12 -9.66
C PRO A 20 2.27 1.15 -9.81
N LYS A 21 2.84 1.24 -11.02
CA LYS A 21 3.92 2.18 -11.35
C LYS A 21 3.58 3.64 -11.03
N PHE A 22 2.31 4.03 -11.14
CA PHE A 22 1.90 5.42 -10.91
C PHE A 22 2.13 5.87 -9.45
N LEU A 23 2.10 4.94 -8.48
CA LEU A 23 2.37 5.23 -7.07
C LEU A 23 3.79 5.75 -6.88
N PHE A 24 4.77 5.02 -7.42
CA PHE A 24 6.19 5.38 -7.36
C PHE A 24 6.48 6.64 -8.17
N ARG A 25 5.87 6.79 -9.35
CA ARG A 25 5.98 8.02 -10.15
C ARG A 25 5.46 9.24 -9.39
N TYR A 26 4.30 9.13 -8.72
CA TYR A 26 3.76 10.21 -7.91
C TYR A 26 4.65 10.51 -6.72
N GLN A 27 5.07 9.49 -5.96
CA GLN A 27 5.96 9.67 -4.81
C GLN A 27 7.26 10.39 -5.20
N LYS A 28 7.83 10.05 -6.36
CA LYS A 28 9.03 10.70 -6.91
C LYS A 28 8.76 12.15 -7.27
N LYS A 29 7.71 12.41 -8.06
CA LYS A 29 7.35 13.76 -8.53
C LYS A 29 7.00 14.70 -7.37
N SER A 30 6.42 14.16 -6.30
CA SER A 30 6.04 14.90 -5.10
C SER A 30 7.15 15.01 -4.04
N SER A 31 8.34 14.44 -4.30
CA SER A 31 9.51 14.58 -3.44
C SER A 31 10.29 15.85 -3.82
N PRO A 32 10.67 16.73 -2.88
CA PRO A 32 11.44 17.94 -3.20
C PRO A 32 12.78 17.66 -3.88
N THR A 33 13.37 16.49 -3.61
CA THR A 33 14.65 16.09 -4.21
C THR A 33 14.48 15.23 -5.45
N GLY A 34 13.24 14.90 -5.84
CA GLY A 34 12.94 13.99 -6.96
C GLY A 34 13.45 12.56 -6.78
N ASN A 35 13.83 12.17 -5.55
CA ASN A 35 14.40 10.87 -5.23
C ASN A 35 13.62 10.18 -4.12
N ILE A 36 13.58 8.84 -4.16
CA ILE A 36 12.97 7.95 -3.17
C ILE A 36 14.07 7.01 -2.64
N ARG A 37 14.11 6.75 -1.34
CA ARG A 37 15.02 5.78 -0.73
C ARG A 37 14.21 4.61 -0.16
N SER A 38 14.75 3.41 -0.28
CA SER A 38 14.15 2.23 0.35
C SER A 38 14.56 2.14 1.81
N VAL A 39 13.64 1.67 2.65
CA VAL A 39 13.91 1.34 4.06
C VAL A 39 14.92 0.18 4.16
N VAL A 40 14.93 -0.75 3.20
CA VAL A 40 15.81 -1.93 3.19
C VAL A 40 17.24 -1.56 2.78
N ASN A 41 17.39 -0.60 1.88
CA ASN A 41 18.72 -0.09 1.48
C ASN A 41 18.67 1.44 1.36
N PRO A 42 18.85 2.15 2.48
CA PRO A 42 18.69 3.61 2.52
C PRO A 42 19.82 4.34 1.78
N ASN A 43 20.95 3.67 1.54
CA ASN A 43 22.05 4.21 0.75
C ASN A 43 21.79 4.14 -0.77
N ARG A 44 20.79 3.39 -1.23
CA ARG A 44 20.38 3.31 -2.65
C ARG A 44 19.08 4.07 -2.89
N ILE A 45 19.04 4.77 -4.03
CA ILE A 45 17.81 5.40 -4.51
C ILE A 45 16.99 4.32 -5.21
N VAL A 46 15.75 4.09 -4.75
CA VAL A 46 14.82 3.18 -5.41
C VAL A 46 13.97 3.98 -6.39
N GLN A 47 14.05 3.63 -7.67
CA GLN A 47 13.47 4.41 -8.77
C GLN A 47 12.14 3.85 -9.27
N ASP A 48 11.77 2.64 -8.87
CA ASP A 48 10.58 1.93 -9.33
C ASP A 48 10.13 0.90 -8.29
N GLY A 49 8.93 0.34 -8.48
CA GLY A 49 8.41 -0.75 -7.65
C GLY A 49 8.99 -2.12 -8.00
N GLU A 50 8.72 -3.10 -7.14
CA GLU A 50 9.03 -4.51 -7.38
C GLU A 50 8.26 -5.04 -8.59
N LYS A 51 8.96 -5.79 -9.46
CA LYS A 51 8.40 -6.38 -10.68
C LYS A 51 8.80 -7.82 -10.84
N VAL A 52 7.91 -8.61 -11.41
CA VAL A 52 8.12 -10.04 -11.68
C VAL A 52 7.40 -10.42 -12.98
N GLN A 53 7.91 -11.43 -13.66
CA GLN A 53 7.22 -12.04 -14.81
C GLN A 53 5.99 -12.79 -14.30
N PHE A 54 4.78 -12.24 -14.45
CA PHE A 54 3.65 -12.63 -13.60
C PHE A 54 2.35 -12.92 -14.33
N LEU A 55 1.89 -11.99 -15.17
CA LEU A 55 0.59 -12.04 -15.84
C LEU A 55 0.77 -12.05 -17.36
N CYS A 56 -0.20 -12.63 -18.08
CA CYS A 56 -0.28 -12.44 -19.53
C CYS A 56 -0.86 -11.05 -19.85
N GLY A 57 -0.68 -10.59 -21.11
CA GLY A 57 -1.15 -9.27 -21.55
C GLY A 57 -2.65 -9.02 -21.29
N GLU A 58 -3.52 -10.00 -21.52
CA GLU A 58 -4.96 -9.85 -21.26
C GLU A 58 -5.27 -9.58 -19.77
N CYS A 59 -4.53 -10.21 -18.86
CA CYS A 59 -4.69 -10.00 -17.42
C CYS A 59 -4.10 -8.66 -16.97
N GLU A 60 -3.00 -8.20 -17.59
CA GLU A 60 -2.44 -6.85 -17.39
C GLU A 60 -3.43 -5.77 -17.85
N ASP A 61 -4.07 -5.96 -19.01
CA ASP A 61 -5.06 -5.01 -19.53
C ASP A 61 -6.26 -4.83 -18.58
N LEU A 62 -6.76 -5.94 -18.01
CA LEU A 62 -7.80 -5.90 -16.98
C LEU A 62 -7.37 -5.06 -15.78
N PHE A 63 -6.14 -5.28 -15.28
CA PHE A 63 -5.63 -4.56 -14.12
C PHE A 63 -5.40 -3.09 -14.44
N SER A 64 -4.81 -2.79 -15.60
CA SER A 64 -4.53 -1.44 -16.10
C SER A 64 -5.78 -0.56 -16.17
N ARG A 65 -6.91 -1.12 -16.60
CA ARG A 65 -8.20 -0.42 -16.57
C ARG A 65 -8.59 0.02 -15.17
N TRP A 66 -8.58 -0.88 -14.19
CA TRP A 66 -8.98 -0.57 -12.81
C TRP A 66 -7.98 0.35 -12.12
N GLU A 67 -6.69 0.18 -12.40
CA GLU A 67 -5.63 1.08 -11.94
C GLU A 67 -5.84 2.50 -12.46
N THR A 68 -6.20 2.65 -13.74
CA THR A 68 -6.48 3.95 -14.36
C THR A 68 -7.71 4.62 -13.73
N SER A 69 -8.79 3.85 -13.51
CA SER A 69 -9.99 4.35 -12.84
C SER A 69 -9.67 4.86 -11.44
N PHE A 70 -8.98 4.04 -10.62
CA PHE A 70 -8.57 4.44 -9.28
C PHE A 70 -7.66 5.68 -9.28
N ALA A 71 -6.65 5.70 -10.17
CA ALA A 71 -5.68 6.76 -10.25
C ALA A 71 -6.35 8.13 -10.49
N ASN A 72 -7.23 8.20 -11.49
CA ASN A 72 -7.83 9.44 -11.92
C ASN A 72 -8.97 9.91 -11.02
N ASN A 73 -9.77 8.97 -10.50
CA ASN A 73 -11.01 9.32 -9.80
C ASN A 73 -10.82 9.47 -8.29
N ILE A 74 -9.83 8.80 -7.69
CA ILE A 74 -9.65 8.75 -6.23
C ILE A 74 -8.25 9.19 -5.84
N PHE A 75 -7.22 8.55 -6.38
CA PHE A 75 -5.84 8.73 -5.94
C PHE A 75 -5.34 10.16 -6.11
N TYR A 76 -5.29 10.67 -7.35
CA TYR A 76 -4.75 12.01 -7.60
C TYR A 76 -5.57 13.12 -6.95
N PRO A 77 -6.93 13.11 -7.00
CA PRO A 77 -7.71 14.13 -6.32
C PRO A 77 -7.50 14.13 -4.79
N TYR A 78 -7.38 12.97 -4.16
CA TYR A 78 -7.13 12.89 -2.72
C TYR A 78 -5.73 13.37 -2.33
N GLU A 79 -4.70 12.89 -3.03
CA GLU A 79 -3.30 13.27 -2.76
C GLU A 79 -3.02 14.77 -2.96
N LYS A 80 -3.75 15.40 -3.89
CA LYS A 80 -3.66 16.85 -4.11
C LYS A 80 -4.53 17.66 -3.14
N GLY A 81 -5.41 17.03 -2.38
CA GLY A 81 -6.38 17.70 -1.51
C GLY A 81 -7.52 18.38 -2.26
N GLU A 82 -7.78 17.97 -3.51
CA GLU A 82 -8.87 18.51 -4.35
C GLU A 82 -10.24 17.96 -3.91
N LYS A 83 -10.27 16.73 -3.41
CA LYS A 83 -11.49 16.04 -2.95
C LYS A 83 -11.20 15.17 -1.72
N SER A 84 -12.21 15.01 -0.87
CA SER A 84 -12.20 14.08 0.27
C SER A 84 -13.35 13.07 0.22
N GLU A 85 -14.30 13.19 -0.72
CA GLU A 85 -15.41 12.28 -0.89
C GLU A 85 -15.48 11.77 -2.33
N PHE A 86 -15.70 10.47 -2.50
CA PHE A 86 -15.61 9.77 -3.78
C PHE A 86 -16.74 8.77 -3.94
N SER A 87 -17.63 9.02 -4.90
CA SER A 87 -18.50 7.96 -5.42
C SER A 87 -17.66 6.99 -6.24
N TYR A 88 -17.86 5.69 -6.04
CA TYR A 88 -17.13 4.65 -6.74
C TYR A 88 -18.04 3.49 -7.14
N ASP A 89 -17.60 2.70 -8.11
CA ASP A 89 -18.26 1.48 -8.59
C ASP A 89 -17.39 0.22 -8.37
N SER A 90 -17.70 -0.87 -9.06
CA SER A 90 -17.01 -2.14 -8.86
C SER A 90 -15.52 -2.08 -9.20
N ASP A 91 -15.08 -1.12 -10.03
CA ASP A 91 -13.68 -0.99 -10.42
C ASP A 91 -12.80 -0.73 -9.19
N LEU A 92 -13.29 -0.03 -8.16
CA LEU A 92 -12.53 0.15 -6.91
C LEU A 92 -12.26 -1.19 -6.23
N SER A 93 -13.28 -2.03 -6.04
CA SER A 93 -13.10 -3.33 -5.39
C SER A 93 -12.23 -4.27 -6.22
N LYS A 94 -12.28 -4.18 -7.56
CA LYS A 94 -11.42 -4.97 -8.45
C LYS A 94 -9.97 -4.51 -8.39
N PHE A 95 -9.73 -3.20 -8.39
CA PHE A 95 -8.40 -2.62 -8.19
C PHE A 95 -7.79 -3.08 -6.86
N LEU A 96 -8.51 -2.96 -5.75
CA LEU A 96 -8.00 -3.38 -4.44
C LEU A 96 -7.73 -4.90 -4.39
N ALA A 97 -8.63 -5.71 -4.97
CA ALA A 97 -8.44 -7.15 -5.05
C ALA A 97 -7.23 -7.53 -5.93
N SER A 98 -6.95 -6.77 -6.99
CA SER A 98 -5.79 -7.00 -7.86
C SER A 98 -4.46 -6.72 -7.16
N LEU A 99 -4.40 -5.69 -6.30
CA LEU A 99 -3.25 -5.43 -5.43
C LEU A 99 -3.04 -6.57 -4.44
N SER A 100 -4.11 -6.94 -3.73
CA SER A 100 -4.09 -8.00 -2.73
C SER A 100 -3.68 -9.35 -3.32
N PHE A 101 -4.19 -9.67 -4.51
CA PHE A 101 -3.83 -10.87 -5.24
C PHE A 101 -2.34 -10.89 -5.59
N ARG A 102 -1.80 -9.81 -6.19
CA ARG A 102 -0.38 -9.75 -6.58
C ARG A 102 0.54 -9.89 -5.37
N CYS A 103 0.26 -9.15 -4.31
CA CYS A 103 1.06 -9.21 -3.08
C CYS A 103 1.02 -10.60 -2.43
N LEU A 104 -0.17 -11.19 -2.27
CA LEU A 104 -0.33 -12.51 -1.67
C LEU A 104 0.32 -13.61 -2.51
N LYS A 105 0.10 -13.58 -3.83
CA LYS A 105 0.60 -14.59 -4.76
C LYS A 105 2.12 -14.55 -4.82
N LEU A 106 2.73 -13.36 -4.90
CA LEU A 106 4.18 -13.22 -4.87
C LEU A 106 4.76 -13.77 -3.56
N SER A 107 4.21 -13.35 -2.41
CA SER A 107 4.68 -13.84 -1.12
C SER A 107 4.56 -15.35 -0.97
N TYR A 108 3.52 -15.95 -1.56
CA TYR A 108 3.32 -17.39 -1.56
C TYR A 108 4.34 -18.13 -2.45
N VAL A 109 4.57 -17.68 -3.69
CA VAL A 109 5.47 -18.39 -4.63
C VAL A 109 6.95 -18.23 -4.27
N GLU A 110 7.33 -17.13 -3.63
CA GLU A 110 8.70 -16.92 -3.16
C GLU A 110 8.94 -17.44 -1.74
N ASN A 111 8.00 -18.19 -1.17
CA ASN A 111 8.08 -18.75 0.17
C ASN A 111 8.38 -17.69 1.26
N ARG A 112 7.90 -16.46 1.07
CA ARG A 112 8.00 -15.38 2.08
C ARG A 112 7.10 -15.65 3.31
N LEU A 113 6.30 -16.71 3.24
CA LEU A 113 5.33 -17.12 4.27
C LEU A 113 5.80 -18.32 5.11
N GLY A 114 7.07 -18.73 5.00
CA GLY A 114 7.60 -19.91 5.70
C GLY A 114 7.57 -19.82 7.24
N TYR A 115 7.29 -18.64 7.79
CA TYR A 115 7.12 -18.41 9.23
C TYR A 115 5.69 -18.70 9.73
N ILE A 116 4.72 -18.89 8.83
CA ILE A 116 3.32 -19.17 9.15
C ILE A 116 3.15 -20.66 9.47
N GLU A 117 2.37 -20.98 10.51
CA GLU A 117 2.03 -22.37 10.82
C GLU A 117 1.40 -23.12 9.63
N ASN A 118 1.82 -24.37 9.43
CA ASN A 118 1.35 -25.22 8.34
C ASN A 118 -0.17 -25.43 8.32
N SER A 119 -0.85 -25.30 9.46
CA SER A 119 -2.32 -25.37 9.54
C SER A 119 -2.96 -24.16 8.85
N LEU A 120 -2.42 -22.96 9.06
CA LEU A 120 -2.96 -21.70 8.57
C LEU A 120 -2.54 -21.38 7.14
N ILE A 121 -1.37 -21.87 6.69
CA ILE A 121 -0.92 -21.64 5.30
C ILE A 121 -1.89 -22.23 4.26
N SER A 122 -2.68 -23.24 4.64
CA SER A 122 -3.70 -23.87 3.79
C SER A 122 -4.82 -22.90 3.35
N TYR A 123 -5.04 -21.80 4.08
CA TYR A 123 -6.00 -20.76 3.70
C TYR A 123 -5.50 -19.88 2.54
N VAL A 124 -4.19 -19.80 2.30
CA VAL A 124 -3.61 -18.95 1.25
C VAL A 124 -4.02 -19.40 -0.16
N PRO A 125 -3.89 -20.68 -0.56
CA PRO A 125 -4.38 -21.13 -1.88
C PRO A 125 -5.88 -20.88 -2.08
N LYS A 126 -6.70 -21.08 -1.03
CA LYS A 126 -8.15 -20.82 -1.08
C LYS A 126 -8.44 -19.34 -1.35
N ALA A 127 -7.75 -18.44 -0.64
CA ALA A 127 -7.90 -17.00 -0.83
C ALA A 127 -7.44 -16.55 -2.22
N LEU A 128 -6.32 -17.09 -2.71
CA LEU A 128 -5.83 -16.82 -4.07
C LEU A 128 -6.82 -17.25 -5.14
N ASN A 129 -7.43 -18.44 -4.99
CA ASN A 129 -8.47 -18.91 -5.89
C ASN A 129 -9.71 -18.00 -5.86
N ASN A 130 -10.19 -17.62 -4.67
CA ASN A 130 -11.33 -16.70 -4.54
C ASN A 130 -11.07 -15.34 -5.22
N LEU A 131 -9.88 -14.77 -4.98
CA LEU A 131 -9.48 -13.50 -5.60
C LEU A 131 -9.38 -13.64 -7.11
N SER A 132 -8.73 -14.70 -7.62
CA SER A 132 -8.59 -14.91 -9.07
C SER A 132 -9.96 -15.03 -9.75
N ARG A 133 -10.82 -15.91 -9.26
CA ARG A 133 -12.18 -16.10 -9.81
C ARG A 133 -13.00 -14.83 -9.77
N TYR A 134 -12.87 -14.03 -8.71
CA TYR A 134 -13.51 -12.72 -8.65
C TYR A 134 -12.93 -11.79 -9.72
N LEU A 135 -11.61 -11.64 -9.82
CA LEU A 135 -10.96 -10.75 -10.78
C LEU A 135 -11.28 -11.14 -12.24
N LEU A 136 -11.39 -12.43 -12.54
CA LEU A 136 -11.76 -12.97 -13.85
C LEU A 136 -13.28 -12.88 -14.14
N GLY A 137 -14.08 -12.41 -13.17
CA GLY A 137 -15.53 -12.25 -13.35
C GLY A 137 -16.34 -13.54 -13.22
N GLU A 138 -15.72 -14.65 -12.81
CA GLU A 138 -16.40 -15.94 -12.62
C GLU A 138 -17.33 -15.94 -11.40
N ILE A 139 -17.04 -15.10 -10.41
CA ILE A 139 -17.90 -14.90 -9.22
C ILE A 139 -18.15 -13.40 -9.01
N PRO A 140 -19.34 -13.03 -8.48
CA PRO A 140 -19.72 -11.63 -8.35
C PRO A 140 -19.08 -10.92 -7.14
N HIS A 141 -18.54 -11.66 -6.16
CA HIS A 141 -17.94 -11.09 -4.95
C HIS A 141 -16.70 -11.88 -4.46
N PRO A 142 -15.74 -11.22 -3.77
CA PRO A 142 -14.49 -11.86 -3.33
C PRO A 142 -14.64 -12.74 -2.06
N ASN A 143 -15.84 -13.23 -1.77
CA ASN A 143 -16.15 -14.03 -0.56
C ASN A 143 -15.64 -13.40 0.76
N GLU A 144 -14.80 -14.12 1.49
CA GLU A 144 -14.17 -13.73 2.75
C GLU A 144 -13.07 -12.68 2.52
N GLN A 145 -12.47 -12.62 1.32
CA GLN A 145 -11.41 -11.69 0.91
C GLN A 145 -12.00 -10.32 0.49
N ARG A 146 -12.99 -9.81 1.24
CA ARG A 146 -13.51 -8.46 1.00
C ARG A 146 -12.41 -7.45 1.21
N GLN A 147 -12.33 -6.47 0.31
CA GLN A 147 -11.28 -5.47 0.36
C GLN A 147 -11.64 -4.38 1.35
N HIS A 148 -10.62 -3.86 2.03
CA HIS A 148 -10.74 -2.75 2.96
C HIS A 148 -9.83 -1.63 2.50
N MET A 149 -10.29 -0.39 2.65
CA MET A 149 -9.52 0.77 2.29
C MET A 149 -9.73 1.87 3.32
N ILE A 150 -8.62 2.47 3.74
CA ILE A 150 -8.59 3.56 4.71
C ILE A 150 -7.87 4.72 4.05
N LEU A 151 -8.54 5.88 4.06
CA LEU A 151 -7.96 7.16 3.70
C LEU A 151 -7.24 7.71 4.93
N LEU A 152 -5.93 7.89 4.82
CA LEU A 152 -5.06 8.33 5.90
C LEU A 152 -4.69 9.80 5.74
N ASP A 153 -4.41 10.45 6.86
CA ASP A 153 -3.82 11.77 6.88
C ASP A 153 -2.76 11.88 7.99
N THR A 154 -2.34 13.10 8.28
CA THR A 154 -1.52 13.41 9.45
C THR A 154 -2.30 13.15 10.73
N ALA A 155 -1.66 12.47 11.67
CA ALA A 155 -2.13 12.33 13.03
C ALA A 155 -1.62 13.48 13.89
N HIS A 156 -2.35 13.77 14.97
CA HIS A 156 -2.03 14.80 15.95
C HIS A 156 -1.93 14.19 17.34
N SER A 157 -0.93 14.61 18.11
CA SER A 157 -0.70 14.21 19.48
C SER A 157 -0.34 15.42 20.34
N SER A 158 -1.04 15.59 21.46
CA SER A 158 -0.73 16.64 22.43
C SER A 158 0.68 16.56 23.02
N SER A 159 1.27 15.36 23.03
CA SER A 159 2.65 15.14 23.50
C SER A 159 3.71 15.38 22.42
N GLY A 160 3.30 15.50 21.15
CA GLY A 160 4.21 15.46 20.00
C GLY A 160 4.77 14.06 19.68
N TYR A 161 4.28 13.01 20.35
CA TYR A 161 4.66 11.62 20.13
C TYR A 161 3.44 10.70 19.98
N ILE A 162 3.54 9.70 19.12
CA ILE A 162 2.54 8.65 18.89
C ILE A 162 3.24 7.31 19.03
N ASP A 163 2.86 6.53 20.04
CA ASP A 163 3.46 5.22 20.35
C ASP A 163 5.01 5.23 20.45
N GLY A 164 5.54 6.29 21.08
CA GLY A 164 6.98 6.53 21.23
C GLY A 164 7.68 7.07 19.97
N ILE A 165 6.94 7.33 18.89
CA ILE A 165 7.46 7.87 17.63
C ILE A 165 7.15 9.37 17.57
N LYS A 166 8.10 10.21 17.16
CA LYS A 166 7.82 11.64 16.93
C LYS A 166 6.65 11.79 15.95
N GLU A 167 5.72 12.69 16.24
CA GLU A 167 4.52 12.89 15.42
C GLU A 167 4.87 13.16 13.95
N SER A 168 5.85 14.04 13.68
CA SER A 168 6.31 14.31 12.32
C SER A 168 6.83 13.07 11.59
N GLU A 169 7.46 12.15 12.31
CA GLU A 169 7.96 10.89 11.73
C GLU A 169 6.84 9.90 11.44
N PHE A 170 5.87 9.81 12.34
CA PHE A 170 4.67 9.03 12.09
C PHE A 170 3.86 9.61 10.91
N ASN A 171 3.73 10.93 10.82
CA ASN A 171 3.07 11.62 9.71
C ASN A 171 3.78 11.40 8.38
N LEU A 172 5.12 11.35 8.36
CA LEU A 172 5.87 10.96 7.18
C LEU A 172 5.56 9.52 6.76
N TYR A 173 5.44 8.60 7.72
CA TYR A 173 5.05 7.22 7.42
C TYR A 173 3.63 7.15 6.85
N THR A 174 2.64 7.74 7.54
CA THR A 174 1.22 7.63 7.16
C THR A 174 0.91 8.29 5.82
N THR A 175 1.66 9.31 5.42
CA THR A 175 1.41 10.08 4.19
C THR A 175 2.35 9.74 3.04
N ARG A 176 3.51 9.10 3.30
CA ARG A 176 4.55 8.89 2.26
C ARG A 176 4.99 7.44 2.08
N ALA A 177 4.88 6.57 3.08
CA ALA A 177 5.41 5.22 2.95
C ALA A 177 4.70 4.42 1.85
N ILE A 178 5.48 3.62 1.12
CA ILE A 178 4.97 2.59 0.22
C ILE A 178 5.58 1.26 0.67
N GLU A 179 4.74 0.34 1.11
CA GLU A 179 5.13 -1.00 1.51
C GLU A 179 3.95 -1.96 1.36
N TYR A 180 4.25 -3.24 1.27
CA TYR A 180 3.24 -4.27 1.41
C TYR A 180 3.83 -5.46 2.16
N ASP A 181 2.95 -6.27 2.71
CA ASP A 181 3.30 -7.43 3.51
C ASP A 181 2.13 -8.41 3.54
N VAL A 182 2.42 -9.65 3.91
CA VAL A 182 1.39 -10.57 4.38
C VAL A 182 1.67 -10.72 5.86
N VAL A 183 0.73 -10.30 6.70
CA VAL A 183 0.85 -10.35 8.16
C VAL A 183 0.09 -11.56 8.65
N ALA A 184 0.71 -12.34 9.53
CA ALA A 184 0.11 -13.53 10.10
C ALA A 184 0.33 -13.64 11.61
N SER A 185 -0.64 -14.25 12.27
CA SER A 185 -0.64 -14.70 13.65
C SER A 185 -1.48 -15.98 13.74
N ASP A 186 -1.64 -16.52 14.94
CA ASP A 186 -2.52 -17.65 15.23
C ASP A 186 -4.02 -17.37 14.96
N ILE A 187 -4.44 -16.10 14.96
CA ILE A 187 -5.86 -15.71 14.80
C ILE A 187 -6.19 -15.04 13.46
N VAL A 188 -5.20 -14.59 12.69
CA VAL A 188 -5.42 -13.81 11.47
C VAL A 188 -4.26 -13.95 10.48
N ILE A 189 -4.59 -14.04 9.20
CA ILE A 189 -3.69 -13.78 8.07
C ILE A 189 -4.34 -12.71 7.21
N PHE A 190 -3.61 -11.68 6.83
CA PHE A 190 -4.11 -10.65 5.93
C PHE A 190 -3.00 -10.03 5.10
N VAL A 191 -3.37 -9.56 3.92
CA VAL A 191 -2.49 -8.71 3.10
C VAL A 191 -2.58 -7.29 3.65
N TYR A 192 -1.42 -6.71 3.92
CA TYR A 192 -1.25 -5.32 4.35
C TYR A 192 -0.60 -4.55 3.21
N ILE A 193 -1.22 -3.48 2.70
CA ILE A 193 -0.64 -2.66 1.64
C ILE A 193 -0.79 -1.19 2.01
N LYS A 194 0.34 -0.52 2.24
CA LYS A 194 0.41 0.90 2.54
C LYS A 194 1.00 1.61 1.33
N PHE A 195 0.34 2.66 0.85
CA PHE A 195 0.95 3.56 -0.12
C PHE A 195 0.46 4.99 0.09
N LEU A 196 1.39 5.93 0.25
CA LEU A 196 1.11 7.36 0.39
C LEU A 196 0.01 7.63 1.41
N LYS A 197 -1.12 8.26 1.09
CA LYS A 197 -2.23 8.46 2.04
C LYS A 197 -3.27 7.34 2.09
N PHE A 198 -2.89 6.13 1.68
CA PHE A 198 -3.81 5.00 1.60
C PHE A 198 -3.29 3.79 2.38
N LEU A 199 -4.22 3.04 2.95
CA LEU A 199 -4.00 1.72 3.51
C LEU A 199 -5.07 0.77 2.99
N VAL A 200 -4.63 -0.33 2.40
CA VAL A 200 -5.48 -1.40 1.89
C VAL A 200 -5.21 -2.65 2.71
N LEU A 201 -6.29 -3.32 3.10
CA LEU A 201 -6.22 -4.59 3.84
C LEU A 201 -7.09 -5.62 3.14
N CYS A 202 -6.62 -6.86 3.09
CA CYS A 202 -7.38 -8.00 2.58
C CYS A 202 -7.24 -9.20 3.52
N PRO A 203 -8.29 -9.61 4.24
CA PRO A 203 -8.25 -10.81 5.07
C PRO A 203 -8.09 -12.06 4.21
N VAL A 204 -7.13 -12.90 4.57
CA VAL A 204 -6.90 -14.24 4.01
C VAL A 204 -7.54 -15.28 4.93
N TYR A 205 -7.32 -15.13 6.23
CA TYR A 205 -7.92 -15.94 7.29
C TYR A 205 -8.21 -15.03 8.48
N THR A 206 -9.36 -15.18 9.11
CA THR A 206 -9.69 -14.47 10.35
C THR A 206 -10.52 -15.36 11.25
N LYS A 207 -10.12 -15.53 12.51
CA LYS A 207 -10.95 -16.21 13.52
C LYS A 207 -12.21 -15.42 13.88
N THR A 208 -12.16 -14.08 13.76
CA THR A 208 -13.27 -13.17 14.02
C THR A 208 -13.34 -12.03 13.01
N GLN A 209 -14.55 -11.55 12.75
CA GLN A 209 -14.84 -10.43 11.86
C GLN A 209 -14.90 -9.07 12.59
N LYS A 210 -14.67 -9.05 13.91
CA LYS A 210 -14.59 -7.82 14.72
C LYS A 210 -13.41 -6.96 14.25
N GLY A 211 -13.55 -5.63 14.30
CA GLY A 211 -12.52 -4.68 13.83
C GLY A 211 -12.30 -4.65 12.31
N TRP A 212 -13.01 -5.47 11.54
CA TRP A 212 -12.95 -5.49 10.08
C TRP A 212 -14.17 -4.84 9.42
N ARG A 213 -15.19 -4.36 10.16
CA ARG A 213 -16.45 -3.91 9.55
C ARG A 213 -16.41 -2.48 9.01
N SER A 214 -15.78 -1.58 9.77
CA SER A 214 -15.73 -0.13 9.57
C SER A 214 -15.03 0.30 8.27
N SER A 215 -14.02 -0.45 7.82
CA SER A 215 -13.18 -0.11 6.67
C SER A 215 -13.55 -0.85 5.37
N ARG A 216 -14.66 -1.60 5.35
CA ARG A 216 -15.05 -2.45 4.21
C ARG A 216 -15.45 -1.61 3.01
N ILE A 217 -14.94 -2.00 1.84
CA ILE A 217 -15.40 -1.51 0.55
C ILE A 217 -16.56 -2.39 0.06
N ASN A 218 -17.67 -1.74 -0.29
CA ASN A 218 -18.74 -2.40 -1.05
C ASN A 218 -18.21 -2.79 -2.43
N HIS A 219 -18.43 -4.04 -2.85
CA HIS A 219 -17.93 -4.58 -4.11
C HIS A 219 -18.66 -4.07 -5.36
N GLN A 220 -19.81 -3.40 -5.21
CA GLN A 220 -20.61 -2.86 -6.30
C GLN A 220 -20.46 -1.35 -6.43
N SER A 221 -20.88 -0.60 -5.41
CA SER A 221 -20.74 0.86 -5.36
C SER A 221 -21.00 1.37 -3.95
N ALA A 222 -20.39 2.50 -3.62
CA ALA A 222 -20.72 3.32 -2.45
C ALA A 222 -20.05 4.69 -2.55
N VAL A 223 -19.98 5.38 -1.41
CA VAL A 223 -19.20 6.61 -1.22
C VAL A 223 -18.04 6.30 -0.27
N LEU A 224 -16.82 6.63 -0.69
CA LEU A 224 -15.61 6.58 0.11
C LEU A 224 -15.29 7.98 0.62
N LYS A 225 -15.07 8.11 1.93
CA LYS A 225 -14.66 9.37 2.58
C LYS A 225 -13.90 9.10 3.88
N PRO A 226 -13.09 10.06 4.37
CA PRO A 226 -12.52 9.99 5.70
C PRO A 226 -13.63 9.79 6.74
N CYS A 227 -13.44 8.81 7.61
CA CYS A 227 -14.36 8.49 8.69
C CYS A 227 -13.60 7.90 9.88
N SER A 228 -14.25 7.85 11.04
CA SER A 228 -13.72 7.12 12.19
C SER A 228 -13.80 5.62 11.93
N ILE A 229 -12.67 4.94 12.07
CA ILE A 229 -12.53 3.51 11.76
C ILE A 229 -11.97 2.80 12.99
N GLU A 230 -12.69 1.79 13.47
CA GLU A 230 -12.14 0.80 14.40
C GLU A 230 -11.14 -0.07 13.64
N LEU A 231 -9.86 -0.04 14.03
CA LEU A 231 -8.83 -0.93 13.53
C LEU A 231 -8.48 -1.96 14.61
N ASN A 232 -8.19 -3.18 14.18
CA ASN A 232 -7.63 -4.18 15.07
C ASN A 232 -6.21 -3.78 15.52
N ASP A 233 -5.87 -4.09 16.77
CA ASP A 233 -4.56 -3.75 17.36
C ASP A 233 -3.38 -4.24 16.51
N TYR A 234 -3.46 -5.44 15.94
CA TYR A 234 -2.41 -5.97 15.07
C TYR A 234 -2.21 -5.17 13.77
N VAL A 235 -3.24 -4.48 13.26
CA VAL A 235 -3.09 -3.57 12.11
C VAL A 235 -2.35 -2.32 12.55
N LEU A 236 -2.72 -1.79 13.72
CA LEU A 236 -2.12 -0.59 14.27
C LEU A 236 -0.65 -0.82 14.68
N HIS A 237 -0.35 -1.94 15.33
CA HIS A 237 1.02 -2.38 15.62
C HIS A 237 1.85 -2.50 14.34
N ARG A 238 1.29 -3.08 13.26
CA ARG A 238 2.00 -3.16 11.98
C ARG A 238 2.31 -1.78 11.38
N MET A 239 1.44 -0.79 11.58
CA MET A 239 1.71 0.60 11.17
C MET A 239 2.84 1.21 12.00
N PHE A 240 2.83 1.03 13.32
CA PHE A 240 3.90 1.53 14.18
C PHE A 240 5.25 0.87 13.86
N ASP A 241 5.27 -0.42 13.56
CA ASP A 241 6.50 -1.12 13.15
C ASP A 241 7.01 -0.64 11.79
N GLY A 242 6.10 -0.33 10.85
CA GLY A 242 6.46 0.33 9.59
C GLY A 242 7.11 1.70 9.82
N ALA A 243 6.51 2.53 10.68
CA ALA A 243 7.03 3.84 11.04
C ALA A 243 8.40 3.75 11.75
N ARG A 244 8.57 2.84 12.72
CA ARG A 244 9.85 2.61 13.40
C ARG A 244 10.94 2.17 12.44
N ARG A 245 10.66 1.22 11.54
CA ARG A 245 11.63 0.78 10.52
C ARG A 245 12.02 1.92 9.59
N MET A 246 11.07 2.76 9.19
CA MET A 246 11.36 3.95 8.39
C MET A 246 12.30 4.91 9.14
N VAL A 247 12.06 5.17 10.42
CA VAL A 247 12.93 6.02 11.25
C VAL A 247 14.32 5.41 11.41
N ALA A 248 14.41 4.13 11.77
CA ALA A 248 15.67 3.41 11.94
C ALA A 248 16.51 3.42 10.65
N SER A 249 15.90 3.21 9.47
CA SER A 249 16.65 3.23 8.20
C SER A 249 17.36 4.56 7.90
N ARG A 250 16.94 5.67 8.53
CA ARG A 250 17.61 6.97 8.34
C ARG A 250 18.95 7.05 9.06
N THR A 251 19.11 6.33 10.17
CA THR A 251 20.40 6.28 10.89
C THR A 251 21.46 5.52 10.09
N ASP A 252 21.04 4.65 9.17
CA ASP A 252 21.92 3.85 8.32
C ASP A 252 22.37 4.59 7.03
N ILE A 253 21.94 5.85 6.85
CA ILE A 253 22.37 6.68 5.71
C ILE A 253 23.80 7.17 5.99
N SER A 254 24.74 6.75 5.15
CA SER A 254 26.14 7.17 5.21
C SER A 254 26.33 8.70 5.09
N ASP A 255 27.37 9.26 5.70
CA ASP A 255 27.68 10.69 5.67
C ASP A 255 27.79 11.27 4.25
N LYS A 256 28.33 10.46 3.32
CA LYS A 256 28.38 10.79 1.89
C LYS A 256 26.97 11.00 1.33
N GLN A 257 26.05 10.08 1.60
CA GLN A 257 24.66 10.20 1.15
C GLN A 257 23.92 11.33 1.85
N GLN A 258 24.16 11.55 3.15
CA GLN A 258 23.60 12.69 3.87
C GLN A 258 24.02 14.02 3.25
N SER A 259 25.30 14.17 2.88
CA SER A 259 25.82 15.36 2.21
C SER A 259 25.16 15.60 0.85
N ILE A 260 24.93 14.55 0.06
CA ILE A 260 24.22 14.63 -1.22
C ILE A 260 22.76 15.08 -1.00
N ILE A 261 22.07 14.52 0.00
CA ILE A 261 20.69 14.90 0.33
C ILE A 261 20.64 16.38 0.71
N LYS A 262 21.53 16.84 1.61
CA LYS A 262 21.60 18.24 2.03
C LYS A 262 21.87 19.18 0.85
N SER A 263 22.81 18.83 -0.03
CA SER A 263 23.10 19.61 -1.24
C SER A 263 21.89 19.71 -2.17
N ASN A 264 21.16 18.61 -2.38
CA ASN A 264 19.97 18.62 -3.24
C ASN A 264 18.82 19.41 -2.63
N LEU A 265 18.64 19.36 -1.31
CA LEU A 265 17.64 20.17 -0.60
C LEU A 265 17.98 21.66 -0.66
N ALA A 266 19.26 22.03 -0.49
CA ALA A 266 19.71 23.42 -0.54
C ALA A 266 19.52 24.08 -1.93
N LYS A 267 19.41 23.28 -3.00
CA LYS A 267 19.11 23.76 -4.36
C LYS A 267 17.62 24.06 -4.59
N GLN A 268 16.73 23.67 -3.67
CA GLN A 268 15.30 23.90 -3.80
C GLN A 268 14.90 25.24 -3.21
N GLN A 269 13.91 25.89 -3.83
CA GLN A 269 13.28 27.08 -3.25
C GLN A 269 12.55 26.73 -1.94
N PRO A 270 12.63 27.57 -0.89
CA PRO A 270 11.99 27.30 0.40
C PRO A 270 10.47 27.03 0.28
N GLU A 271 9.79 27.77 -0.60
CA GLU A 271 8.35 27.61 -0.85
C GLU A 271 8.01 26.21 -1.40
N ASN A 272 8.86 25.64 -2.25
CA ASN A 272 8.70 24.29 -2.79
C ASN A 272 8.93 23.22 -1.72
N LEU A 273 9.83 23.48 -0.75
CA LEU A 273 10.05 22.58 0.38
C LEU A 273 8.83 22.56 1.32
N VAL A 274 8.32 23.75 1.68
CA VAL A 274 7.18 23.93 2.58
C VAL A 274 5.88 23.36 1.99
N SER A 275 5.60 23.66 0.72
CA SER A 275 4.37 23.21 0.04
C SER A 275 4.38 21.73 -0.36
N SER A 276 5.55 21.08 -0.39
CA SER A 276 5.65 19.66 -0.70
C SER A 276 4.88 18.80 0.31
N PRO A 277 4.38 17.61 -0.09
CA PRO A 277 3.77 16.67 0.86
C PRO A 277 4.67 16.30 2.04
N ILE A 278 5.99 16.26 1.86
CA ILE A 278 6.96 16.02 2.94
C ILE A 278 7.01 17.21 3.90
N GLY A 279 7.09 18.44 3.36
CA GLY A 279 7.07 19.67 4.15
C GLY A 279 5.78 19.80 4.97
N ARG A 280 4.62 19.56 4.34
CA ARG A 280 3.32 19.59 5.01
C ARG A 280 3.22 18.58 6.15
N ALA A 281 3.69 17.34 5.96
CA ALA A 281 3.69 16.31 7.02
C ALA A 281 4.59 16.65 8.22
N ILE A 282 5.68 17.40 8.00
CA ILE A 282 6.58 17.87 9.07
C ILE A 282 6.01 19.10 9.77
N LEU A 283 5.34 19.99 9.04
CA LEU A 283 4.79 21.23 9.59
C LEU A 283 3.45 21.03 10.30
N SER A 284 2.68 20.01 9.93
CA SER A 284 1.42 19.67 10.61
C SER A 284 1.61 19.31 12.08
N SER A 285 2.83 18.94 12.49
CA SER A 285 3.16 18.61 13.89
C SER A 285 3.63 19.79 14.73
N LYS A 286 3.47 21.02 14.24
CA LYS A 286 3.84 22.27 14.93
C LYS A 286 2.63 23.16 15.25
N LEU A 287 1.42 22.69 14.93
CA LEU A 287 0.14 23.32 15.25
C LEU A 287 -0.59 22.47 16.29
#